data_AF-A0A951A674-F1
#
_entry.id   AF-A0A951A674-F1
#
_cell.length_a   1.000
_cell.length_b   1.000
_cell.length_c   1.000
_cell.angle_alpha   90.00
_cell.angle_beta   90.00
_cell.angle_gamma   90.00
#
_symmetry.space_group_name_H-M   'P 1'
#
loop_
_entity.id
_entity.type
_entity.pdbx_description
1 polymer ?
#
loop_
_entity_poly.entity_id
_entity_poly.type
_entity_poly.pdbx_seq_one_letter_code
_entity_poly.pdbx_strand_id
1 'polypeptide(L)'
;RQNRLDMFQFEGDMLLGAAVYQKGTLAEPGNIKGRQAVGTVKVHPNGRFAYVANRASTAGANGIFVGGENNLAVFALDPASGEPNLIQNADTYGIHCRNFHIDPTGRLLVASHIMGLPVRDGDATRFVPACLSVFRIGADGKLDFARKYDMETGNRQMFWMGMVGL
;
A
#
# COMPACT_ATOMS: atom_id res chain seq x y z
N ARG A 1 -4.54 -11.15 -13.98
CA ARG A 1 -5.01 -10.61 -12.69
C ARG A 1 -4.13 -9.43 -12.34
N GLN A 2 -4.65 -8.22 -12.40
CA GLN A 2 -3.94 -6.99 -12.00
C GLN A 2 -4.47 -6.58 -10.62
N ASN A 3 -3.59 -6.01 -9.79
CA ASN A 3 -4.04 -5.38 -8.55
C ASN A 3 -5.03 -4.26 -8.89
N ARG A 4 -6.19 -4.28 -8.23
CA ARG A 4 -7.27 -3.34 -8.51
C ARG A 4 -8.07 -3.02 -7.25
N LEU A 5 -8.67 -1.84 -7.28
CA LEU A 5 -9.72 -1.41 -6.37
C LEU A 5 -11.06 -1.60 -7.09
N ASP A 6 -11.88 -2.51 -6.57
CA ASP A 6 -13.26 -2.71 -7.03
C ASP A 6 -14.19 -1.98 -6.05
N MET A 7 -15.09 -1.16 -6.58
CA MET A 7 -16.07 -0.38 -5.81
C MET A 7 -17.47 -0.92 -6.14
N PHE A 8 -18.26 -1.22 -5.12
CA PHE A 8 -19.59 -1.80 -5.25
C PHE A 8 -20.62 -0.84 -4.65
N GLN A 9 -21.83 -0.88 -5.19
CA GLN A 9 -22.93 -0.04 -4.76
C GLN A 9 -23.96 -0.86 -3.99
N PHE A 10 -24.62 -0.21 -3.02
CA PHE A 10 -25.83 -0.73 -2.39
C PHE A 10 -27.08 -0.19 -3.08
N GLU A 11 -28.07 -1.04 -3.28
CA GLU A 11 -29.44 -0.68 -3.62
C GLU A 11 -30.35 -1.06 -2.44
N GLY A 12 -30.74 -0.06 -1.65
CA GLY A 12 -31.31 -0.31 -0.32
C GLY A 12 -30.30 -1.05 0.57
N ASP A 13 -30.68 -2.20 1.10
CA ASP A 13 -29.83 -3.06 1.94
C ASP A 13 -29.07 -4.13 1.14
N MET A 14 -29.21 -4.16 -0.19
CA MET A 14 -28.60 -5.17 -1.05
C MET A 14 -27.30 -4.65 -1.69
N LEU A 15 -26.20 -5.38 -1.51
CA LEU A 15 -24.97 -5.13 -2.25
C LEU A 15 -25.12 -5.67 -3.69
N LEU A 16 -24.90 -4.82 -4.68
CA LEU A 16 -24.95 -5.23 -6.08
C LEU A 16 -23.81 -6.23 -6.39
N GLY A 17 -24.12 -7.22 -7.21
CA GLY A 17 -23.18 -8.31 -7.53
C GLY A 17 -22.01 -7.92 -8.45
N ALA A 18 -22.11 -6.77 -9.12
CA ALA A 18 -21.06 -6.25 -10.00
C ALA A 18 -20.44 -4.97 -9.43
N ALA A 19 -19.13 -4.83 -9.62
CA ALA A 19 -18.45 -3.58 -9.28
C ALA A 19 -18.93 -2.47 -10.23
N VAL A 20 -19.31 -1.33 -9.67
CA VAL A 20 -19.67 -0.12 -10.42
C VAL A 20 -18.43 0.61 -10.93
N TYR A 21 -17.29 0.46 -10.23
CA TYR A 21 -15.99 0.95 -10.67
C TYR A 21 -14.89 -0.09 -10.44
N GLN A 22 -13.96 -0.17 -11.39
CA GLN A 22 -12.76 -0.99 -11.29
C GLN A 22 -11.55 -0.15 -11.67
N LYS A 23 -10.60 0.03 -10.76
CA LYS A 23 -9.41 0.87 -10.98
C LYS A 23 -8.15 0.08 -10.72
N GLY A 24 -7.20 0.13 -11.65
CA GLY A 24 -5.85 -0.40 -11.42
C GLY A 24 -5.13 0.38 -10.32
N THR A 25 -4.32 -0.32 -9.52
CA THR A 25 -3.59 0.31 -8.40
C THR A 25 -2.08 0.41 -8.66
N LEU A 26 -1.58 -0.22 -9.73
CA LEU A 26 -0.16 -0.25 -10.07
C LEU A 26 0.23 0.98 -10.88
N ALA A 27 1.39 1.55 -10.56
CA ALA A 27 1.99 2.63 -11.33
C ALA A 27 2.52 2.10 -12.68
N GLU A 28 3.02 0.86 -12.71
CA GLU A 28 3.61 0.23 -13.89
C GLU A 28 2.97 -1.16 -14.16
N PRO A 29 1.68 -1.22 -14.53
CA PRO A 29 0.95 -2.50 -14.65
C PRO A 29 1.52 -3.46 -15.69
N GLY A 30 2.33 -2.98 -16.65
CA GLY A 30 3.02 -3.79 -17.64
C GLY A 30 4.40 -4.30 -17.20
N ASN A 31 4.98 -3.76 -16.13
CA ASN A 31 6.32 -4.12 -15.66
C ASN A 31 6.28 -5.35 -14.73
N ILE A 32 5.97 -6.50 -15.32
CA ILE A 32 5.79 -7.75 -14.57
C ILE A 32 7.15 -8.36 -14.23
N LYS A 33 7.59 -8.18 -12.99
CA LYS A 33 8.84 -8.77 -12.45
C LYS A 33 8.63 -10.04 -11.62
N GLY A 34 7.44 -10.23 -11.08
CA GLY A 34 7.12 -11.32 -10.15
C GLY A 34 5.68 -11.25 -9.68
N ARG A 35 5.36 -11.97 -8.60
CA ARG A 35 4.01 -11.95 -8.04
C ARG A 35 3.72 -10.57 -7.44
N GLN A 36 2.68 -9.94 -7.96
CA GLN A 36 2.13 -8.69 -7.47
C GLN A 36 0.79 -8.97 -6.77
N ALA A 37 0.58 -8.38 -5.60
CA ALA A 37 -0.64 -8.58 -4.82
C ALA A 37 -1.08 -7.30 -4.12
N VAL A 38 -2.38 -7.15 -3.87
CA VAL A 38 -2.91 -6.13 -2.97
C VAL A 38 -2.69 -6.52 -1.50
N GLY A 39 -2.61 -5.51 -0.65
CA GLY A 39 -2.70 -5.59 0.81
C GLY A 39 -4.05 -5.05 1.30
N THR A 40 -4.01 -4.23 2.35
CA THR A 40 -5.20 -3.57 2.91
C THR A 40 -5.69 -2.41 2.02
N VAL A 41 -7.00 -2.14 2.08
CA VAL A 41 -7.63 -0.88 1.63
C VAL A 41 -8.19 -0.14 2.86
N LYS A 42 -8.01 1.19 2.93
CA LYS A 42 -8.63 2.04 3.96
C LYS A 42 -9.11 3.35 3.37
N VAL A 43 -10.21 3.87 3.90
CA VAL A 43 -10.76 5.19 3.57
C VAL A 43 -10.32 6.17 4.65
N HIS A 44 -9.94 7.38 4.23
CA HIS A 44 -9.63 8.48 5.14
C HIS A 44 -10.85 8.82 6.02
N PRO A 45 -10.69 9.26 7.29
CA PRO A 45 -11.82 9.58 8.17
C PRO A 45 -12.83 10.61 7.61
N ASN A 46 -12.39 11.51 6.73
CA ASN A 46 -13.29 12.48 6.06
C ASN A 46 -14.05 11.91 4.84
N GLY A 47 -13.85 10.64 4.49
CA GLY A 47 -14.53 9.97 3.38
C GLY A 47 -14.08 10.37 1.97
N ARG A 48 -13.11 11.28 1.81
CA ARG A 48 -12.74 11.85 0.50
C ARG A 48 -11.61 11.11 -0.21
N PHE A 49 -10.88 10.25 0.48
CA PHE A 49 -9.70 9.57 -0.05
C PHE A 49 -9.68 8.10 0.34
N ALA A 50 -9.19 7.24 -0.55
CA ALA A 50 -8.94 5.83 -0.28
C ALA A 50 -7.47 5.48 -0.58
N TYR A 51 -6.92 4.57 0.21
CA TYR A 51 -5.54 4.13 0.11
C TYR A 51 -5.50 2.61 -0.05
N VAL A 52 -4.69 2.12 -0.99
CA VAL A 52 -4.56 0.68 -1.26
C VAL A 52 -3.09 0.29 -1.27
N ALA A 53 -2.72 -0.70 -0.47
CA ALA A 53 -1.36 -1.23 -0.49
C ALA A 53 -1.16 -2.16 -1.69
N ASN A 54 -0.08 -1.93 -2.43
CA ASN A 54 0.51 -2.88 -3.35
C ASN A 54 1.74 -3.52 -2.69
N ARG A 55 1.94 -4.82 -2.91
CA ARG A 55 3.04 -5.55 -2.32
C ARG A 55 3.64 -6.59 -3.26
N ALA A 56 4.96 -6.61 -3.26
CA ALA A 56 5.78 -7.59 -3.94
C ALA A 56 6.92 -8.03 -3.01
N SER A 57 7.26 -9.32 -3.07
CA SER A 57 8.36 -9.90 -2.28
C SER A 57 8.90 -11.19 -2.89
N THR A 58 8.76 -11.37 -4.21
CA THR A 58 9.34 -12.53 -4.88
C THR A 58 10.86 -12.37 -4.88
N ALA A 59 11.57 -13.34 -4.31
CA ALA A 59 13.02 -13.46 -4.45
C ALA A 59 13.35 -14.44 -5.58
N GLY A 60 14.42 -14.15 -6.33
CA GLY A 60 14.96 -15.05 -7.33
C GLY A 60 15.71 -16.22 -6.68
N ALA A 61 16.26 -17.12 -7.50
CA ALA A 61 17.07 -18.25 -7.02
C ALA A 61 18.30 -17.81 -6.20
N ASN A 62 18.79 -16.59 -6.42
CA ASN A 62 19.89 -15.98 -5.67
C ASN A 62 19.45 -15.31 -4.35
N GLY A 63 18.17 -15.43 -3.96
CA GLY A 63 17.61 -14.82 -2.76
C GLY A 63 17.38 -13.31 -2.84
N ILE A 64 17.62 -12.68 -4.00
CA ILE A 64 17.47 -11.24 -4.20
C ILE A 64 16.07 -10.93 -4.71
N PHE A 65 15.44 -9.89 -4.17
CA PHE A 65 14.15 -9.39 -4.61
C PHE A 65 14.17 -9.08 -6.12
N VAL A 66 13.24 -9.67 -6.88
CA VAL A 66 13.20 -9.54 -8.35
C VAL A 66 12.57 -8.24 -8.83
N GLY A 67 12.00 -7.45 -7.92
CA GLY A 67 11.28 -6.23 -8.23
C GLY A 67 9.76 -6.40 -8.19
N GLY A 68 9.07 -5.30 -8.43
CA GLY A 68 7.64 -5.14 -8.25
C GLY A 68 7.33 -4.03 -7.25
N GLU A 69 6.11 -3.52 -7.31
CA GLU A 69 5.67 -2.36 -6.53
C GLU A 69 5.37 -2.69 -5.07
N ASN A 70 6.04 -1.96 -4.17
CA ASN A 70 5.68 -1.84 -2.75
C ASN A 70 5.34 -0.37 -2.50
N ASN A 71 4.11 0.02 -2.81
CA ASN A 71 3.64 1.40 -2.72
C ASN A 71 2.20 1.46 -2.20
N LEU A 72 1.74 2.67 -1.89
CA LEU A 72 0.34 2.96 -1.62
C LEU A 72 -0.26 3.69 -2.82
N ALA A 73 -1.25 3.07 -3.46
CA ALA A 73 -2.10 3.76 -4.41
C ALA A 73 -3.10 4.64 -3.65
N VAL A 74 -3.09 5.94 -3.94
CA VAL A 74 -3.94 6.94 -3.32
C VAL A 74 -5.00 7.36 -4.32
N PHE A 75 -6.27 7.27 -3.91
CA PHE A 75 -7.42 7.66 -4.71
C PHE A 75 -8.15 8.82 -4.06
N ALA A 76 -8.49 9.85 -4.85
CA ALA A 76 -9.54 10.80 -4.50
C ALA A 76 -10.89 10.20 -4.90
N LEU A 77 -11.88 10.27 -4.01
CA LEU A 77 -13.23 9.80 -4.27
C LEU A 77 -14.08 10.97 -4.77
N ASP A 78 -14.71 10.81 -5.93
CA ASP A 78 -15.66 11.79 -6.44
C ASP A 78 -16.85 11.91 -5.46
N PRO A 79 -17.21 13.12 -4.99
CA PRO A 79 -18.23 13.27 -3.94
C PRO A 79 -19.65 12.98 -4.43
N ALA A 80 -19.91 13.04 -5.74
CA ALA A 80 -21.25 12.81 -6.28
C ALA A 80 -21.50 11.32 -6.58
N SER A 81 -20.50 10.64 -7.12
CA SER A 81 -20.60 9.27 -7.63
C SER A 81 -19.85 8.23 -6.79
N GLY A 82 -18.91 8.67 -5.94
CA GLY A 82 -17.97 7.80 -5.24
C GLY A 82 -16.85 7.25 -6.13
N GLU A 83 -16.77 7.64 -7.41
CA GLU A 83 -15.77 7.11 -8.33
C GLU A 83 -14.33 7.36 -7.82
N PRO A 84 -13.50 6.31 -7.68
CA PRO A 84 -12.12 6.48 -7.25
C PRO A 84 -11.22 6.94 -8.41
N ASN A 85 -10.50 8.04 -8.20
CA ASN A 85 -9.54 8.62 -9.13
C ASN A 85 -8.12 8.52 -8.57
N LEU A 86 -7.22 7.80 -9.24
CA LEU A 86 -5.83 7.62 -8.79
C LEU A 86 -5.08 8.95 -8.84
N ILE A 87 -4.53 9.40 -7.71
CA ILE A 87 -3.81 10.68 -7.57
C ILE A 87 -2.34 10.52 -7.18
N GLN A 88 -1.92 9.33 -6.73
CA GLN A 88 -0.54 9.05 -6.35
C GLN A 88 -0.28 7.54 -6.24
N ASN A 89 0.95 7.13 -6.54
CA ASN A 89 1.55 5.86 -6.07
C ASN A 89 2.74 6.20 -5.16
N ALA A 90 2.54 6.22 -3.85
CA ALA A 90 3.56 6.62 -2.88
C ALA A 90 4.47 5.43 -2.52
N ASP A 91 5.77 5.53 -2.82
CA ASP A 91 6.75 4.53 -2.38
C ASP A 91 6.72 4.38 -0.86
N THR A 92 6.68 3.13 -0.39
CA THR A 92 6.66 2.81 1.03
C THR A 92 8.05 2.48 1.59
N TYR A 93 9.09 2.52 0.76
CA TYR A 93 10.51 2.40 1.14
C TYR A 93 10.87 1.09 1.85
N GLY A 94 10.05 0.05 1.67
CA GLY A 94 10.25 -1.27 2.25
C GLY A 94 9.77 -2.38 1.32
N ILE A 95 9.92 -3.63 1.78
CA ILE A 95 9.49 -4.82 1.05
C ILE A 95 8.24 -5.41 1.69
N HIS A 96 7.31 -5.90 0.87
CA HIS A 96 6.07 -6.53 1.33
C HIS A 96 5.21 -5.63 2.23
N CYS A 97 4.72 -4.50 1.71
CA CYS A 97 3.77 -3.63 2.42
C CYS A 97 2.45 -4.38 2.69
N ARG A 98 2.30 -4.98 3.87
CA ARG A 98 1.17 -5.89 4.18
C ARG A 98 -0.05 -5.12 4.62
N ASN A 99 0.15 -4.13 5.49
CA ASN A 99 -0.92 -3.37 6.12
C ASN A 99 -0.46 -1.92 6.35
N PHE A 100 -1.42 -1.04 6.60
CA PHE A 100 -1.16 0.31 7.06
C PHE A 100 -2.30 0.79 7.94
N HIS A 101 -2.08 1.85 8.69
CA HIS A 101 -3.13 2.50 9.46
C HIS A 101 -3.08 4.01 9.31
N ILE A 102 -4.26 4.62 9.35
CA ILE A 102 -4.45 6.06 9.39
C ILE A 102 -4.76 6.39 10.84
N ASP A 103 -4.12 7.42 11.39
CA ASP A 103 -4.44 7.86 12.75
C ASP A 103 -5.86 8.43 12.81
N PRO A 104 -6.53 8.45 13.98
CA PRO A 104 -7.91 8.93 14.08
C PRO A 104 -8.12 10.37 13.60
N THR A 105 -7.08 11.21 13.63
CA THR A 105 -7.18 12.60 13.14
C THR A 105 -7.05 12.70 11.61
N GLY A 106 -6.64 11.63 10.93
CA GLY A 106 -6.44 11.61 9.48
C GLY A 106 -5.20 12.38 9.01
N ARG A 107 -4.23 12.64 9.89
CA ARG A 107 -3.05 13.45 9.55
C ARG A 107 -1.79 12.63 9.32
N LEU A 108 -1.79 11.38 9.75
CA LEU A 108 -0.69 10.45 9.68
C LEU A 108 -1.16 9.11 9.14
N LEU A 109 -0.31 8.52 8.30
CA LEU A 109 -0.44 7.14 7.85
C LEU A 109 0.85 6.40 8.19
N VAL A 110 0.75 5.19 8.74
CA VAL A 110 1.91 4.31 8.95
C VAL A 110 1.71 3.03 8.17
N ALA A 111 2.63 2.72 7.26
CA ALA A 111 2.68 1.48 6.50
C ALA A 111 3.63 0.47 7.16
N SER A 112 3.26 -0.81 7.16
CA SER A 112 4.03 -1.89 7.77
C SER A 112 4.52 -2.92 6.74
N HIS A 113 5.80 -3.22 6.85
CA HIS A 113 6.55 -4.14 6.01
C HIS A 113 7.01 -5.33 6.83
N ILE A 114 6.53 -6.52 6.50
CA ILE A 114 6.56 -7.65 7.45
C ILE A 114 7.87 -8.43 7.44
N MET A 115 8.71 -8.19 6.43
CA MET A 115 9.93 -8.95 6.17
C MET A 115 10.95 -8.06 5.44
N GLY A 116 12.21 -8.48 5.50
CA GLY A 116 13.28 -7.91 4.70
C GLY A 116 13.73 -8.82 3.57
N LEU A 117 14.31 -8.25 2.53
CA LEU A 117 14.99 -8.96 1.45
C LEU A 117 16.24 -8.22 0.99
N PRO A 118 17.27 -8.93 0.51
CA PRO A 118 18.31 -8.33 -0.32
C PRO A 118 17.71 -7.74 -1.59
N VAL A 119 18.13 -6.53 -1.97
CA VAL A 119 17.76 -5.86 -3.22
C VAL A 119 19.03 -5.50 -4.00
N ARG A 120 18.95 -5.45 -5.34
CA ARG A 120 20.05 -4.95 -6.17
C ARG A 120 20.22 -3.45 -5.96
N ASP A 121 21.48 -3.02 -5.88
CA ASP A 121 21.90 -1.62 -5.79
C ASP A 121 23.11 -1.42 -6.72
N GLY A 122 22.82 -1.15 -8.00
CA GLY A 122 23.80 -1.28 -9.08
C GLY A 122 24.37 -2.70 -9.15
N ASP A 123 25.70 -2.80 -9.12
CA ASP A 123 26.42 -4.08 -9.09
C ASP A 123 26.42 -4.75 -7.69
N ALA A 124 26.08 -3.99 -6.65
CA ALA A 124 26.04 -4.46 -5.28
C ALA A 124 24.66 -5.01 -4.88
N THR A 125 24.59 -5.52 -3.66
CA THR A 125 23.35 -5.92 -3.00
C THR A 125 23.24 -5.22 -1.66
N ARG A 126 22.05 -4.71 -1.34
CA ARG A 126 21.74 -4.07 -0.06
C ARG A 126 20.58 -4.80 0.61
N PHE A 127 20.67 -5.04 1.91
CA PHE A 127 19.54 -5.59 2.65
C PHE A 127 18.52 -4.48 2.96
N VAL A 128 17.25 -4.70 2.62
CA VAL A 128 16.13 -3.87 3.08
C VAL A 128 15.43 -4.63 4.19
N PRO A 129 15.45 -4.15 5.46
CA PRO A 129 14.80 -4.84 6.56
C PRO A 129 13.28 -4.68 6.52
N ALA A 130 12.61 -5.44 7.39
CA ALA A 130 11.24 -5.13 7.77
C ALA A 130 11.19 -3.71 8.38
N CYS A 131 10.09 -2.99 8.20
CA CYS A 131 10.05 -1.59 8.63
C CYS A 131 8.64 -1.05 8.85
N LEU A 132 8.59 0.12 9.50
CA LEU A 132 7.43 1.01 9.53
C LEU A 132 7.75 2.29 8.77
N SER A 133 6.92 2.66 7.81
CA SER A 133 7.07 3.91 7.04
C SER A 133 5.94 4.86 7.39
N VAL A 134 6.31 6.06 7.83
CA VAL A 134 5.40 7.10 8.34
C VAL A 134 5.24 8.18 7.30
N PHE A 135 4.00 8.57 7.04
CA PHE A 135 3.61 9.61 6.12
C PHE A 135 2.75 10.65 6.83
N ARG A 136 2.87 11.90 6.40
CA ARG A 136 1.85 12.93 6.64
C ARG A 136 0.83 12.84 5.51
N ILE A 137 -0.45 12.99 5.87
CA ILE A 137 -1.53 13.07 4.89
C ILE A 137 -1.79 14.55 4.61
N GLY A 138 -1.61 14.96 3.36
CA GLY A 138 -1.91 16.30 2.89
C GLY A 138 -3.42 16.56 2.81
N ALA A 139 -3.80 17.83 2.74
CA ALA A 139 -5.22 18.22 2.56
C ALA A 139 -5.81 17.74 1.22
N ASP A 140 -4.94 17.45 0.24
CA ASP A 140 -5.26 16.84 -1.05
C ASP A 140 -5.26 15.30 -1.01
N GLY A 141 -5.09 14.71 0.18
CA GLY A 141 -5.07 13.27 0.41
C GLY A 141 -3.73 12.60 0.08
N LYS A 142 -2.78 13.30 -0.53
CA LYS A 142 -1.48 12.74 -0.89
C LYS A 142 -0.63 12.47 0.34
N LEU A 143 0.28 11.53 0.20
CA LEU A 143 1.19 11.08 1.23
C LEU A 143 2.56 11.72 1.04
N ASP A 144 2.97 12.49 2.05
CA ASP A 144 4.32 13.02 2.17
C ASP A 144 5.12 12.13 3.12
N PHE A 145 6.21 11.56 2.64
CA PHE A 145 7.07 10.73 3.47
C PHE A 145 7.67 11.54 4.62
N ALA A 146 7.50 11.04 5.84
CA ALA A 146 8.00 11.68 7.05
C ALA A 146 9.23 10.96 7.61
N ARG A 147 9.17 9.63 7.74
CA ARG A 147 10.26 8.82 8.30
C ARG A 147 10.05 7.33 8.07
N LYS A 148 11.14 6.57 8.14
CA LYS A 148 11.15 5.11 8.22
C LYS A 148 11.82 4.63 9.50
N TYR A 149 11.29 3.58 10.10
CA TYR A 149 11.88 2.85 11.22
C TYR A 149 12.15 1.42 10.81
N ASP A 150 13.42 1.03 10.83
CA ASP A 150 13.84 -0.34 10.54
C ASP A 150 13.59 -1.22 11.76
N MET A 151 13.04 -2.40 11.52
CA MET A 151 12.58 -3.31 12.55
C MET A 151 13.37 -4.61 12.44
N GLU A 152 14.10 -4.93 13.50
CA GLU A 152 14.85 -6.18 13.59
C GLU A 152 13.89 -7.34 13.89
N THR A 153 13.66 -8.20 12.89
CA THR A 153 12.77 -9.36 13.03
C THR A 153 13.52 -10.67 13.18
N GLY A 154 14.85 -10.69 12.96
CA GLY A 154 15.61 -11.92 12.79
C GLY A 154 14.94 -12.85 11.77
N ASN A 155 14.69 -14.09 12.15
CA ASN A 155 14.00 -15.07 11.30
C ASN A 155 12.45 -15.04 11.43
N ARG A 156 11.88 -14.03 12.08
CA ARG A 156 10.42 -13.85 12.25
C ARG A 156 9.88 -12.78 11.29
N GLN A 157 8.56 -12.58 11.33
CA GLN A 157 7.88 -11.54 10.56
C GLN A 157 7.06 -10.64 11.49
N MET A 158 6.99 -9.35 11.17
CA MET A 158 6.02 -8.43 11.78
C MET A 158 4.66 -8.67 11.16
N PHE A 159 3.86 -9.58 11.71
CA PHE A 159 2.63 -10.00 11.03
C PHE A 159 1.54 -8.91 10.99
N TRP A 160 1.44 -8.08 12.03
CA TRP A 160 0.41 -7.06 12.14
C TRP A 160 0.92 -5.78 12.81
N MET A 161 0.35 -4.65 12.41
CA MET A 161 0.57 -3.34 13.02
C MET A 161 -0.79 -2.62 13.10
N GLY A 162 -1.02 -1.94 14.21
CA GLY A 162 -2.17 -1.06 14.42
C GLY A 162 -1.74 0.20 15.17
N MET A 163 -2.62 1.19 15.17
CA MET A 163 -2.50 2.37 16.04
C MET A 163 -3.56 2.23 17.12
N VAL A 164 -3.19 2.51 18.35
CA VAL A 164 -4.08 2.55 19.50
C VAL A 164 -4.16 4.00 19.94
N GLY A 165 -5.38 4.54 20.04
CA GLY A 165 -5.59 5.86 20.66
C GLY A 165 -5.27 5.77 22.15
N LEU A 166 -4.62 6.81 22.68
CA LEU A 166 -4.45 6.99 24.11
C LEU A 166 -5.70 7.62 24.73
#